data_AF-A0A673MQ95-F1
#
_entry.id   AF-A0A673MQ95-F1
#
_cell.length_a   1.000
_cell.length_b   1.000
_cell.length_c   1.000
_cell.angle_alpha   90.00
_cell.angle_beta   90.00
_cell.angle_gamma   90.00
#
_symmetry.space_group_name_H-M   'P 1'
#
loop_
_entity.id
_entity.type
_entity.pdbx_description
1 polymer ?
#
loop_
_entity_poly.entity_id
_entity_poly.type
_entity_poly.pdbx_seq_one_letter_code
_entity_poly.pdbx_strand_id
1 'polypeptide(L)'
;MRTLMLLVLTIVAVTGLRRRKAGEKLLEEIMENVDVMLKQRSKMNLNQFVKDVFPSAGCSEKHLCQAAMVMMNTNLKLSMLHRRLLAYANYSGHHHCSVPASEEHRMEVFLTKIKKCCQELYFKLKHKRHVK
;
A
#
# COMPACT_ATOMS: atom_id res chain seq x y z
N MET A 1 -25.69 14.79 29.57
CA MET A 1 -25.64 14.59 28.11
C MET A 1 -24.48 15.31 27.42
N ARG A 2 -24.15 16.58 27.75
CA ARG A 2 -23.00 17.31 27.14
C ARG A 2 -21.62 16.68 27.37
N THR A 3 -21.32 16.21 28.58
CA THR A 3 -20.03 15.56 28.92
C THR A 3 -19.81 14.24 28.18
N LEU A 4 -20.84 13.41 28.06
CA LEU A 4 -20.82 12.16 27.30
C LEU A 4 -20.55 12.40 25.80
N MET A 5 -21.19 13.40 25.19
CA MET A 5 -20.90 13.75 23.79
C MET A 5 -19.46 14.23 23.57
N LEU A 6 -18.92 15.05 24.48
CA LEU A 6 -17.53 15.50 24.40
C LEU A 6 -16.55 14.33 24.54
N LEU A 7 -16.83 13.38 25.43
CA LEU A 7 -16.00 12.19 25.62
C LEU A 7 -16.00 11.31 24.36
N VAL A 8 -17.16 11.07 23.75
CA VAL A 8 -17.28 10.32 22.50
C VAL A 8 -16.51 11.00 21.35
N LEU A 9 -16.63 12.32 21.21
CA LEU A 9 -15.90 13.07 20.17
C LEU A 9 -14.38 12.99 20.35
N THR A 10 -13.88 13.07 21.60
CA THR A 10 -12.43 12.92 21.86
C THR A 10 -11.92 11.53 21.51
N ILE A 11 -12.67 10.48 21.81
CA ILE A 11 -12.31 9.08 21.47
C ILE A 11 -12.27 8.91 19.95
N VAL A 12 -13.29 9.39 19.23
CA VAL A 12 -13.33 9.33 17.75
C VAL A 12 -12.17 10.12 17.13
N ALA A 13 -11.84 11.29 17.66
CA ALA A 13 -10.71 12.09 17.18
C ALA A 13 -9.36 11.38 17.39
N VAL A 14 -9.12 10.83 18.58
CA VAL A 14 -7.86 10.12 18.91
C VAL A 14 -7.71 8.83 18.10
N THR A 15 -8.78 8.05 17.97
CA THR A 15 -8.79 6.82 17.17
C THR A 15 -8.56 7.11 15.69
N GLY A 16 -9.19 8.15 15.13
CA GLY A 16 -8.96 8.60 13.76
C GLY A 16 -7.52 9.04 13.51
N LEU A 17 -6.92 9.81 14.44
CA LEU A 17 -5.53 10.24 14.35
C LEU A 17 -4.55 9.06 14.41
N ARG A 18 -4.77 8.12 15.33
CA ARG A 18 -3.93 6.91 15.45
C ARG A 18 -4.02 6.05 14.20
N ARG A 19 -5.23 5.81 13.69
CA ARG A 19 -5.45 5.05 12.46
C ARG A 19 -4.67 5.69 11.31
N ARG A 20 -4.81 7.00 11.12
CA ARG A 20 -4.08 7.72 10.06
C ARG A 20 -2.56 7.58 10.17
N LYS A 21 -1.97 7.78 11.35
CA LYS A 21 -0.52 7.61 11.57
C LYS A 21 -0.04 6.20 11.25
N ALA A 22 -0.86 5.18 11.55
CA ALA A 22 -0.54 3.80 11.17
C ALA A 22 -0.53 3.61 9.65
N GLY A 23 -1.49 4.19 8.93
CA GLY A 23 -1.52 4.18 7.46
C GLY A 23 -0.29 4.86 6.83
N GLU A 24 0.07 6.05 7.34
CA GLU A 24 1.26 6.79 6.88
C GLU A 24 2.54 5.96 7.08
N LYS A 25 2.73 5.37 8.27
CA LYS A 25 3.88 4.52 8.59
C LYS A 25 3.95 3.27 7.71
N LEU A 26 2.83 2.58 7.47
CA LEU A 26 2.79 1.40 6.61
C LEU A 26 3.24 1.73 5.19
N LEU A 27 2.83 2.87 4.63
CA LEU A 27 3.26 3.29 3.29
C LEU A 27 4.75 3.60 3.24
N GLU A 28 5.30 4.27 4.24
CA GLU A 28 6.75 4.52 4.37
C GLU A 28 7.54 3.21 4.38
N GLU A 29 7.13 2.26 5.23
CA GLU A 29 7.77 0.96 5.34
C GLU A 29 7.72 0.13 4.04
N ILE A 30 6.63 0.25 3.27
CA ILE A 30 6.51 -0.39 1.95
C ILE A 30 7.49 0.24 0.97
N MET A 31 7.57 1.58 0.92
CA MET A 31 8.50 2.29 0.03
C MET A 31 9.96 1.95 0.34
N GLU A 32 10.32 1.89 1.62
CA GLU A 32 11.65 1.47 2.06
C GLU A 32 11.99 0.05 1.62
N ASN A 33 11.05 -0.90 1.74
CA ASN A 33 11.27 -2.26 1.25
C ASN A 33 11.48 -2.30 -0.26
N VAL A 34 10.66 -1.57 -1.01
CA VAL A 34 10.84 -1.48 -2.47
C VAL A 34 12.23 -0.95 -2.79
N ASP A 35 12.69 0.10 -2.11
CA ASP A 35 14.02 0.67 -2.33
C ASP A 35 15.16 -0.31 -2.03
N VAL A 36 15.04 -1.07 -0.94
CA VAL A 36 16.01 -2.13 -0.62
C VAL A 36 16.05 -3.20 -1.71
N MET A 37 14.88 -3.65 -2.17
CA MET A 37 14.77 -4.69 -3.22
C MET A 37 15.33 -4.20 -4.56
N LEU A 38 15.02 -2.97 -4.95
CA LEU A 38 15.52 -2.35 -6.16
C LEU A 38 17.01 -2.04 -6.11
N LYS A 39 17.62 -1.88 -4.93
CA LYS A 39 19.08 -1.74 -4.76
C LYS A 39 19.79 -3.10 -4.79
N GLN A 40 19.15 -4.15 -4.28
CA GLN A 40 19.71 -5.50 -4.19
C GLN A 40 19.38 -6.39 -5.40
N ARG A 41 19.29 -5.81 -6.60
CA ARG A 41 18.83 -6.50 -7.82
C ARG A 41 19.60 -7.79 -8.12
N SER A 42 20.89 -7.85 -7.79
CA SER A 42 21.73 -9.03 -7.99
C SER A 42 21.35 -10.22 -7.12
N LYS A 43 20.66 -10.00 -5.98
CA LYS A 43 20.22 -11.04 -5.04
C LYS A 43 18.78 -11.51 -5.27
N MET A 44 18.02 -10.81 -6.11
CA MET A 44 16.60 -11.08 -6.34
C MET A 44 16.36 -11.30 -7.83
N ASN A 45 15.62 -12.34 -8.21
CA ASN A 45 15.20 -12.50 -9.60
C ASN A 45 14.11 -11.48 -9.95
N LEU A 46 14.54 -10.28 -10.35
CA LEU A 46 13.65 -9.18 -10.79
C LEU A 46 13.34 -9.23 -12.29
N ASN A 47 13.86 -10.22 -13.02
CA ASN A 47 13.63 -10.39 -14.46
C ASN A 47 12.34 -11.14 -14.78
N GLN A 48 11.68 -11.73 -13.78
CA GLN A 48 10.37 -12.36 -13.97
C GLN A 48 9.32 -11.32 -14.39
N PHE A 49 8.40 -11.75 -15.25
CA PHE A 49 7.24 -10.96 -15.63
C PHE A 49 6.08 -11.24 -14.69
N VAL A 50 5.33 -10.19 -14.37
CA VAL A 50 4.15 -10.24 -13.50
C VAL A 50 3.05 -9.35 -14.03
N LYS A 51 1.80 -9.73 -13.74
CA LYS A 51 0.61 -8.96 -14.09
C LYS A 51 0.68 -7.53 -13.58
N ASP A 52 0.48 -6.58 -14.48
CA ASP A 52 0.43 -5.16 -14.17
C ASP A 52 -0.97 -4.73 -13.70
N VAL A 53 -1.10 -4.53 -12.39
CA VAL A 53 -2.36 -4.13 -11.76
C VAL A 53 -2.52 -2.62 -11.59
N PHE A 54 -1.55 -1.84 -12.07
CA PHE A 54 -1.53 -0.39 -11.89
C PHE A 54 -2.01 0.30 -13.16
N PRO A 55 -3.04 1.17 -13.07
CA PRO A 55 -3.47 1.94 -14.23
C PRO A 55 -2.41 2.97 -14.64
N SER A 56 -2.56 3.50 -15.86
CA SER A 56 -1.69 4.55 -16.40
C SER A 56 -1.77 5.86 -15.60
N ALA A 57 -2.92 6.15 -14.99
CA ALA A 57 -3.14 7.34 -14.18
C ALA A 57 -3.79 7.02 -12.83
N GLY A 58 -3.19 7.56 -11.77
CA GLY A 58 -3.67 7.52 -10.39
C GLY A 58 -3.48 6.18 -9.69
N CYS A 59 -3.47 6.23 -8.35
CA CYS A 59 -3.52 5.03 -7.53
C CYS A 59 -4.60 5.06 -6.44
N SER A 60 -5.00 3.86 -6.02
CA SER A 60 -5.96 3.59 -4.96
C SER A 60 -5.43 2.44 -4.11
N GLU A 61 -5.96 2.32 -2.90
CA GLU A 61 -5.60 1.31 -1.92
C GLU A 61 -5.87 -0.12 -2.45
N LYS A 62 -6.88 -0.28 -3.31
CA LYS A 62 -7.19 -1.54 -4.01
C LYS A 62 -6.02 -2.03 -4.86
N HIS A 63 -5.28 -1.14 -5.53
CA HIS A 63 -4.15 -1.55 -6.36
C HIS A 63 -3.00 -2.12 -5.52
N LEU A 64 -2.78 -1.64 -4.29
CA LEU A 64 -1.79 -2.24 -3.38
C LEU A 64 -2.22 -3.63 -2.90
N CYS A 65 -3.52 -3.86 -2.68
CA CYS A 65 -4.04 -5.20 -2.44
C CYS A 65 -3.77 -6.10 -3.66
N GLN A 66 -4.10 -5.65 -4.87
CA GLN A 66 -3.92 -6.46 -6.09
C GLN A 66 -2.44 -6.77 -6.32
N ALA A 67 -1.55 -5.82 -6.01
CA ALA A 67 -0.11 -6.04 -6.06
C ALA A 67 0.34 -7.14 -5.08
N ALA A 68 -0.22 -7.19 -3.87
CA ALA A 68 0.02 -8.29 -2.93
C ALA A 68 -0.43 -9.64 -3.52
N MET A 69 -1.62 -9.68 -4.11
CA MET A 69 -2.16 -10.90 -4.74
C MET A 69 -1.32 -11.38 -5.93
N VAL A 70 -0.75 -10.46 -6.71
CA VAL A 70 0.23 -10.81 -7.76
C VAL A 70 1.48 -11.42 -7.15
N MET A 71 2.05 -10.78 -6.11
CA MET A 71 3.26 -11.26 -5.43
C MET A 71 3.07 -12.64 -4.77
N MET A 72 1.85 -13.01 -4.37
CA MET A 72 1.55 -14.32 -3.80
C MET A 72 1.94 -15.49 -4.73
N ASN A 73 1.95 -15.25 -6.04
CA ASN A 73 2.30 -16.22 -7.08
C ASN A 73 3.76 -16.13 -7.54
N THR A 74 4.62 -15.45 -6.76
CA THR A 74 6.04 -15.24 -7.09
C THR A 74 6.94 -15.77 -5.98
N ASN A 75 8.25 -15.74 -6.21
CA ASN A 75 9.25 -16.00 -5.16
C ASN A 75 9.23 -14.97 -4.01
N LEU A 76 8.51 -13.86 -4.16
CA LEU A 76 8.38 -12.80 -3.15
C LEU A 76 7.18 -13.01 -2.20
N LYS A 77 6.42 -14.10 -2.32
CA LYS A 77 5.22 -14.36 -1.49
C LYS A 77 5.48 -14.37 0.02
N LEU A 78 6.70 -14.68 0.46
CA LEU A 78 7.07 -14.67 1.88
C LEU A 78 7.88 -13.43 2.29
N SER A 79 8.08 -12.48 1.37
CA SER A 79 8.85 -11.26 1.63
C SER A 79 8.13 -10.32 2.61
N MET A 80 8.91 -9.48 3.29
CA MET A 80 8.37 -8.42 4.14
C MET A 80 7.52 -7.42 3.35
N LEU A 81 7.88 -7.16 2.08
CA LEU A 81 7.09 -6.32 1.20
C LEU A 81 5.67 -6.88 1.01
N HIS A 82 5.55 -8.18 0.68
CA HIS A 82 4.25 -8.83 0.51
C HIS A 82 3.38 -8.72 1.79
N ARG A 83 3.98 -9.00 2.96
CA ARG A 83 3.27 -8.91 4.25
C ARG A 83 2.76 -7.50 4.53
N ARG A 84 3.58 -6.47 4.24
CA ARG A 84 3.20 -5.07 4.46
C ARG A 84 2.15 -4.57 3.49
N LEU A 85 2.17 -5.02 2.23
CA LEU A 85 1.11 -4.73 1.27
C LEU A 85 -0.24 -5.30 1.75
N LEU A 86 -0.27 -6.54 2.26
CA LEU A 86 -1.47 -7.12 2.87
C LEU A 86 -1.91 -6.37 4.12
N ALA A 87 -0.97 -5.96 4.98
CA ALA A 87 -1.27 -5.16 6.16
C ALA A 87 -1.93 -3.82 5.80
N TYR A 88 -1.42 -3.14 4.75
CA TYR A 88 -2.01 -1.90 4.27
C TYR A 88 -3.38 -2.11 3.59
N ALA A 89 -3.54 -3.20 2.83
CA ALA A 89 -4.82 -3.59 2.25
C ALA A 89 -5.88 -3.83 3.35
N ASN A 90 -5.50 -4.54 4.41
CA ASN A 90 -6.37 -4.75 5.58
C ASN A 90 -6.70 -3.44 6.31
N TYR A 91 -5.71 -2.58 6.50
CA TYR A 91 -5.90 -1.25 7.10
C TYR A 91 -6.92 -0.39 6.32
N SER A 92 -6.89 -0.47 5.00
CA SER A 92 -7.75 0.28 4.08
C SER A 92 -9.10 -0.38 3.80
N GLY A 93 -9.37 -1.57 4.34
CA GLY A 93 -10.63 -2.29 4.16
C GLY A 93 -10.73 -3.10 2.87
N HIS A 94 -9.60 -3.35 2.19
CA HIS A 94 -9.52 -4.15 0.97
C HIS A 94 -8.97 -5.55 1.27
N HIS A 95 -9.69 -6.33 2.08
CA HIS A 95 -9.26 -7.66 2.56
C HIS A 95 -9.11 -8.71 1.43
N HIS A 96 -9.91 -8.59 0.38
CA HIS A 96 -9.87 -9.45 -0.79
C HIS A 96 -10.01 -8.61 -2.04
N CYS A 97 -9.13 -8.84 -3.01
CA CYS A 97 -9.14 -8.16 -4.30
C CYS A 97 -8.86 -9.16 -5.41
N SER A 98 -9.64 -9.08 -6.48
CA SER A 98 -9.36 -9.82 -7.71
C SER A 98 -8.25 -9.13 -8.50
N VAL A 99 -7.36 -9.93 -9.08
CA VAL A 99 -6.37 -9.47 -10.05
C VAL A 99 -7.03 -9.49 -11.42
N PRO A 100 -7.21 -8.34 -12.10
CA PRO A 100 -7.81 -8.30 -13.43
C PRO A 100 -6.92 -9.02 -14.45
N ALA A 101 -7.49 -9.35 -15.61
CA ALA A 101 -6.68 -9.66 -16.77
C ALA A 101 -5.96 -8.37 -17.20
N SER A 102 -4.64 -8.42 -17.25
CA SER A 102 -3.79 -7.26 -17.54
C SER A 102 -2.57 -7.71 -18.33
N GLU A 103 -1.91 -6.75 -18.97
CA GLU A 103 -0.56 -6.95 -19.51
C GLU A 103 0.42 -7.35 -18.40
N GLU A 104 1.57 -7.88 -18.80
CA GLU A 104 2.64 -8.25 -17.88
C GLU A 104 3.84 -7.33 -18.03
N HIS A 105 4.45 -6.96 -16.91
CA HIS A 105 5.66 -6.16 -16.85
C HIS A 105 6.73 -6.85 -16.02
N ARG A 106 7.99 -6.47 -16.24
CA ARG A 106 9.10 -6.94 -15.39
C ARG A 106 8.84 -6.58 -13.92
N MET A 107 9.21 -7.46 -13.01
CA MET A 107 9.09 -7.26 -11.56
C MET A 107 9.71 -5.93 -11.10
N GLU A 108 10.82 -5.52 -11.69
CA GLU A 108 11.44 -4.22 -11.38
C GLU A 108 10.50 -3.03 -11.65
N VAL A 109 9.82 -3.03 -12.80
CA VAL A 109 8.85 -1.99 -13.19
C VAL A 109 7.66 -2.05 -12.23
N PHE A 110 7.18 -3.25 -11.94
CA PHE A 110 6.09 -3.47 -11.00
C PHE A 110 6.40 -2.94 -9.59
N LEU A 111 7.61 -3.19 -9.06
CA LEU A 111 8.07 -2.64 -7.79
C LEU A 111 8.12 -1.11 -7.82
N THR A 112 8.61 -0.53 -8.91
CA THR A 112 8.63 0.93 -9.08
C THR A 112 7.22 1.52 -9.04
N LYS A 113 6.24 0.85 -9.66
CA LYS A 113 4.83 1.25 -9.63
C LYS A 113 4.21 1.11 -8.23
N ILE A 114 4.55 0.07 -7.46
CA ILE A 114 4.17 -0.03 -6.03
C ILE A 114 4.65 1.21 -5.28
N LYS A 115 5.93 1.59 -5.41
CA LYS A 115 6.49 2.75 -4.72
C LYS A 115 5.77 4.04 -5.12
N LYS A 116 5.56 4.28 -6.42
CA LYS A 116 4.83 5.45 -6.91
C LYS A 116 3.41 5.51 -6.35
N CYS A 117 2.70 4.38 -6.35
CA CYS A 117 1.38 4.28 -5.76
C CYS A 117 1.39 4.65 -4.26
N CYS A 118 2.37 4.14 -3.50
CA CYS A 118 2.50 4.46 -2.08
C CYS A 118 2.75 5.96 -1.85
N GLN A 119 3.57 6.60 -2.68
CA GLN A 119 3.81 8.04 -2.62
C GLN A 119 2.53 8.85 -2.84
N GLU A 120 1.73 8.47 -3.85
CA GLU A 120 0.44 9.13 -4.13
C GLU A 120 -0.54 8.96 -2.96
N LEU A 121 -0.67 7.75 -2.42
CA LEU A 121 -1.56 7.48 -1.28
C LEU A 121 -1.09 8.19 -0.01
N TYR A 122 0.22 8.26 0.22
CA TYR A 122 0.80 8.97 1.36
C TYR A 122 0.53 10.47 1.26
N PHE A 123 0.70 11.05 0.07
CA PHE A 123 0.35 12.44 -0.19
C PHE A 123 -1.13 12.69 0.08
N LYS A 124 -2.04 11.84 -0.44
CA LYS A 124 -3.49 11.95 -0.18
C LYS A 124 -3.83 11.88 1.31
N LEU A 125 -3.21 10.94 2.05
CA LEU A 125 -3.40 10.82 3.50
C LEU A 125 -2.92 12.09 4.22
N LYS A 126 -1.76 12.64 3.85
CA LYS A 126 -1.26 13.89 4.43
C LYS A 126 -2.15 15.11 4.12
N HIS A 127 -2.61 15.25 2.88
CA HIS A 127 -3.30 16.46 2.39
C HIS A 127 -4.80 16.51 2.68
N LYS A 128 -5.44 15.42 3.12
CA LYS A 128 -6.76 15.47 3.78
C LYS A 128 -6.82 16.36 5.04
N ARG A 129 -5.71 17.03 5.43
CA ARG A 129 -5.64 18.08 6.47
C ARG A 129 -6.27 19.41 6.07
N HIS A 130 -6.42 19.72 4.77
CA HIS A 130 -6.72 21.09 4.32
C HIS A 130 -8.16 21.35 3.88
N VAL A 131 -9.05 20.37 4.00
CA VAL A 131 -10.49 20.58 3.75
C VAL A 131 -11.22 20.47 5.08
N LYS A 132 -11.35 21.61 5.75
CA LYS A 132 -12.31 21.85 6.82
C LYS A 132 -12.89 23.23 6.61
#